data_AF-A0A257UM44-F1
#
_entry.id   AF-A0A257UM44-F1
#
_cell.length_a   1.000
_cell.length_b   1.000
_cell.length_c   1.000
_cell.angle_alpha   90.00
_cell.angle_beta   90.00
_cell.angle_gamma   90.00
#
_symmetry.space_group_name_H-M   'P 1'
#
loop_
_entity.id
_entity.type
_entity.pdbx_description
1 polymer ?
#
loop_
_entity_poly.entity_id
_entity_poly.type
_entity_poly.pdbx_seq_one_letter_code
_entity_poly.pdbx_strand_id
1 'polypeptide(L)'
;MTATGNGHSPDGTIPPGAIACTQAQYEGGYIAVNGAAALPPAPTFTLAQQATAALSAGLAITSTGTPALDATYPCDANTQAQLSAEVISLMLNSTFADGTTSIDWVDVNRTGHTMTAAQFKTVATAIGAYVSALTKCINGQSTTLPASSVTIS
;
A
#
# COMPACT_ATOMS: atom_id res chain seq x y z
N MET A 1 -18.11 7.40 -44.40
CA MET A 1 -16.66 7.34 -44.68
C MET A 1 -16.05 6.47 -43.59
N THR A 2 -16.03 5.16 -43.81
CA THR A 2 -15.64 4.16 -42.81
C THR A 2 -14.14 3.99 -42.91
N ALA A 3 -13.39 4.63 -42.00
CA ALA A 3 -11.95 4.46 -41.91
C ALA A 3 -11.66 3.14 -41.18
N THR A 4 -11.51 2.04 -41.92
CA THR A 4 -10.76 0.87 -41.47
C THR A 4 -9.27 1.20 -41.57
N GLY A 5 -8.77 1.97 -40.60
CA GLY A 5 -7.33 2.20 -40.47
C GLY A 5 -6.70 0.95 -39.90
N ASN A 6 -5.96 0.21 -40.72
CA ASN A 6 -4.95 -0.74 -40.26
C ASN A 6 -3.74 0.06 -39.79
N GLY A 7 -3.03 -0.33 -38.73
CA GLY A 7 -1.74 0.29 -38.40
C GLY A 7 -0.78 0.15 -39.59
N HIS A 8 -0.39 1.24 -40.23
CA HIS A 8 0.57 1.25 -41.32
C HIS A 8 1.95 1.63 -40.74
N SER A 9 3.03 1.05 -41.24
CA SER A 9 4.33 1.73 -41.21
C SER A 9 4.21 3.09 -41.93
N PRO A 10 5.11 4.06 -41.70
CA PRO A 10 5.07 5.38 -42.35
C PRO A 10 4.99 5.34 -43.89
N ASP A 11 5.25 4.19 -44.52
CA ASP A 11 5.18 3.94 -45.96
C ASP A 11 3.83 3.37 -46.46
N GLY A 12 2.85 3.16 -45.58
CA GLY A 12 1.52 2.67 -45.99
C GLY A 12 1.45 1.16 -46.26
N THR A 13 2.55 0.42 -46.14
CA THR A 13 2.56 -1.03 -46.39
C THR A 13 2.32 -1.81 -45.11
N ILE A 14 1.40 -2.76 -45.14
CA ILE A 14 1.20 -3.71 -44.05
C ILE A 14 2.05 -4.94 -44.40
N PRO A 15 3.08 -5.29 -43.62
CA PRO A 15 3.85 -6.49 -43.88
C PRO A 15 2.92 -7.71 -43.90
N PRO A 16 3.09 -8.66 -44.83
CA PRO A 16 2.38 -9.93 -44.80
C PRO A 16 2.53 -10.59 -43.41
N GLY A 17 1.43 -10.78 -42.69
CA GLY A 17 1.41 -11.28 -41.31
C GLY A 17 1.08 -10.26 -40.22
N ALA A 18 0.84 -8.98 -40.56
CA ALA A 18 0.37 -8.02 -39.57
C ALA A 18 -1.13 -8.18 -39.25
N ILE A 19 -1.47 -8.02 -37.97
CA ILE A 19 -2.85 -8.09 -37.49
C ILE A 19 -3.53 -6.74 -37.74
N ALA A 20 -4.74 -6.74 -38.28
CA ALA A 20 -5.55 -5.53 -38.40
C ALA A 20 -5.83 -4.95 -37.00
N CYS A 21 -5.41 -3.71 -36.77
CA CYS A 21 -5.70 -2.94 -35.56
C CYS A 21 -6.16 -1.53 -35.95
N THR A 22 -7.09 -0.97 -35.18
CA THR A 22 -7.57 0.42 -35.33
C THR A 22 -6.52 1.42 -34.83
N GLN A 23 -6.60 2.69 -35.28
CA GLN A 23 -5.75 3.77 -34.78
C GLN A 23 -5.75 3.87 -33.25
N ALA A 24 -6.92 3.76 -32.62
CA ALA A 24 -7.06 3.78 -31.17
C ALA A 24 -6.37 2.59 -30.48
N GLN A 25 -6.33 1.42 -31.13
CA GLN A 25 -5.60 0.26 -30.62
C GLN A 25 -4.09 0.42 -30.75
N TYR A 26 -3.62 1.04 -31.84
CA TYR A 26 -2.21 1.36 -32.00
C TYR A 26 -1.73 2.37 -30.93
N GLU A 27 -2.46 3.48 -30.78
CA GLU A 27 -2.17 4.51 -29.77
C GLU A 27 -2.36 3.99 -28.33
N GLY A 28 -3.26 3.03 -28.15
CA GLY A 28 -3.51 2.33 -26.89
C GLY A 28 -2.48 1.24 -26.54
N GLY A 29 -1.46 1.03 -27.37
CA GLY A 29 -0.39 0.06 -27.10
C GLY A 29 -0.82 -1.41 -27.17
N TYR A 30 -1.85 -1.72 -27.97
CA TYR A 30 -2.33 -3.10 -28.13
C TYR A 30 -1.23 -3.98 -28.77
N ILE A 31 -1.19 -5.23 -28.35
CA ILE A 31 -0.28 -6.26 -28.86
C ILE A 31 -1.04 -7.32 -29.65
N ALA A 32 -0.30 -8.04 -30.49
CA ALA A 32 -0.78 -9.18 -31.26
C ALA A 32 -0.87 -10.44 -30.37
N VAL A 33 -2.07 -10.99 -30.17
CA VAL A 33 -2.27 -12.26 -29.44
C VAL A 33 -3.20 -13.17 -30.26
N ASN A 34 -2.70 -14.34 -30.69
CA ASN A 34 -3.45 -15.33 -31.46
C ASN A 34 -4.19 -14.75 -32.69
N GLY A 35 -3.58 -13.80 -33.39
CA GLY A 35 -4.18 -13.20 -34.59
C GLY A 35 -5.20 -12.09 -34.33
N ALA A 36 -5.40 -11.66 -33.07
CA ALA A 36 -6.22 -10.50 -32.72
C ALA A 36 -5.42 -9.44 -31.95
N ALA A 37 -5.83 -8.16 -32.08
CA ALA A 37 -5.30 -7.07 -31.26
C ALA A 37 -5.91 -7.17 -29.86
N ALA A 38 -5.06 -7.31 -28.84
CA ALA A 38 -5.44 -7.36 -27.44
C ALA A 38 -4.66 -6.32 -26.63
N LEU A 39 -5.24 -5.83 -25.54
CA LEU A 39 -4.47 -5.03 -24.59
C LEU A 39 -3.33 -5.89 -24.03
N PRO A 40 -2.14 -5.31 -23.82
CA PRO A 40 -1.10 -6.02 -23.09
C PRO A 40 -1.65 -6.40 -21.71
N PRO A 41 -1.31 -7.59 -21.20
CA PRO A 41 -1.72 -7.98 -19.86
C PRO A 41 -1.24 -6.92 -18.88
N ALA A 42 -2.12 -6.54 -17.94
CA ALA A 42 -1.75 -5.60 -16.89
C ALA A 42 -0.50 -6.13 -16.14
N PRO A 43 0.45 -5.25 -15.78
CA PRO A 43 1.62 -5.68 -15.03
C PRO A 43 1.19 -6.31 -13.71
N THR A 44 1.53 -7.59 -13.53
CA THR A 44 1.34 -8.28 -12.26
C THR A 44 2.46 -7.87 -11.32
N PHE A 45 2.12 -7.18 -10.23
CA PHE A 45 3.10 -6.85 -9.20
C PHE A 45 3.54 -8.10 -8.46
N THR A 46 4.83 -8.23 -8.20
CA THR A 46 5.34 -9.27 -7.31
C THR A 46 4.81 -9.06 -5.89
N LEU A 47 4.76 -10.11 -5.08
CA LEU A 47 4.30 -9.99 -3.69
C LEU A 47 5.14 -8.98 -2.89
N ALA A 48 6.45 -8.92 -3.15
CA ALA A 48 7.32 -7.91 -2.55
C ALA A 48 6.92 -6.48 -2.93
N GLN A 49 6.61 -6.22 -4.20
CA GLN A 49 6.12 -4.91 -4.65
C GLN A 49 4.77 -4.55 -4.02
N GLN A 50 3.86 -5.51 -3.91
CA GLN A 50 2.57 -5.31 -3.23
C GLN A 50 2.77 -4.98 -1.74
N ALA A 51 3.68 -5.69 -1.06
CA ALA A 51 3.99 -5.45 0.35
C ALA A 51 4.66 -4.09 0.59
N THR A 52 5.55 -3.65 -0.31
CA THR A 52 6.13 -2.30 -0.26
C THR A 52 5.06 -1.23 -0.44
N ALA A 53 4.14 -1.40 -1.38
CA ALA A 53 3.02 -0.46 -1.56
C ALA A 53 2.11 -0.42 -0.31
N ALA A 54 1.87 -1.57 0.31
CA ALA A 54 1.06 -1.67 1.54
C ALA A 54 1.73 -0.99 2.75
N LEU A 55 3.07 -1.03 2.86
CA LEU A 55 3.79 -0.27 3.90
C LEU A 55 3.55 1.25 3.75
N SER A 56 3.57 1.76 2.51
CA SER A 56 3.30 3.18 2.24
C SER A 56 1.85 3.57 2.43
N ALA A 57 0.90 2.64 2.28
CA ALA A 57 -0.52 2.90 2.49
C ALA A 57 -0.92 3.00 3.98
N GLY A 58 -0.16 2.35 4.87
CA GLY A 58 -0.45 2.29 6.31
C GLY A 58 -1.38 1.14 6.70
N LEU A 59 -1.82 1.16 7.97
CA LEU A 59 -2.72 0.16 8.55
C LEU A 59 -4.02 0.82 8.99
N ALA A 60 -5.15 0.34 8.46
CA ALA A 60 -6.46 0.75 8.97
C ALA A 60 -6.73 0.08 10.32
N ILE A 61 -6.96 0.88 11.35
CA ILE A 61 -7.32 0.41 12.68
C ILE A 61 -8.76 0.83 12.96
N THR A 62 -9.56 -0.15 13.39
CA THR A 62 -10.87 0.09 13.99
C THR A 62 -10.77 -0.14 15.49
N SER A 63 -11.18 0.80 16.32
CA SER A 63 -11.11 0.71 17.78
C SER A 63 -12.50 0.56 18.38
N THR A 64 -12.67 -0.42 19.27
CA THR A 64 -13.89 -0.56 20.07
C THR A 64 -13.80 0.19 21.42
N GLY A 65 -12.70 0.90 21.66
CA GLY A 65 -12.44 1.65 22.88
C GLY A 65 -13.10 3.04 22.89
N THR A 66 -12.92 3.79 23.99
CA THR A 66 -13.37 5.19 24.11
C THR A 66 -12.22 6.07 24.61
N PRO A 67 -11.86 7.17 23.91
CA PRO A 67 -12.35 7.57 22.58
C PRO A 67 -12.01 6.53 21.50
N ALA A 68 -12.78 6.53 20.41
CA ALA A 68 -12.48 5.69 19.26
C ALA A 68 -11.22 6.21 18.57
N LEU A 69 -10.31 5.29 18.24
CA LEU A 69 -9.04 5.55 17.55
C LEU A 69 -9.09 5.08 16.09
N ASP A 70 -10.29 5.13 15.49
CA ASP A 70 -10.55 4.70 14.12
C ASP A 70 -9.80 5.57 13.11
N ALA A 71 -8.73 5.04 12.53
CA ALA A 71 -7.93 5.76 11.55
C ALA A 71 -7.02 4.82 10.76
N THR A 72 -6.43 5.34 9.68
CA THR A 72 -5.29 4.69 9.03
C THR A 72 -4.01 5.29 9.58
N TYR A 73 -3.19 4.48 10.22
CA TYR A 73 -1.92 4.93 10.79
C TYR A 73 -0.76 4.65 9.84
N PRO A 74 0.18 5.60 9.69
CA PRO A 74 1.34 5.40 8.84
C PRO A 74 2.20 4.23 9.34
N CYS A 75 2.87 3.56 8.42
CA CYS A 75 3.76 2.42 8.69
C CYS A 75 5.17 2.65 8.12
N ASP A 76 5.50 3.90 7.75
CA ASP A 76 6.81 4.24 7.20
C ASP A 76 7.92 4.18 8.27
N ALA A 77 9.17 4.22 7.80
CA ALA A 77 10.34 4.06 8.66
C ALA A 77 10.44 5.14 9.75
N ASN A 78 9.98 6.37 9.49
CA ASN A 78 10.01 7.42 10.50
C ASN A 78 8.97 7.16 11.59
N THR A 79 7.74 6.77 11.21
CA THR A 79 6.72 6.36 12.19
C THR A 79 7.20 5.18 13.03
N GLN A 80 7.85 4.17 12.43
CA GLN A 80 8.39 3.03 13.18
C GLN A 80 9.46 3.43 14.20
N ALA A 81 10.35 4.36 13.83
CA ALA A 81 11.38 4.88 14.73
C ALA A 81 10.76 5.64 15.92
N GLN A 82 9.78 6.50 15.66
CA GLN A 82 9.06 7.25 16.69
C GLN A 82 8.25 6.33 17.60
N LEU A 83 7.51 5.36 17.04
CA LEU A 83 6.78 4.34 17.82
C LEU A 83 7.72 3.60 18.76
N SER A 84 8.89 3.20 18.28
CA SER A 84 9.89 2.48 19.07
C SER A 84 10.42 3.32 20.23
N ALA A 85 10.70 4.61 19.98
CA ALA A 85 11.18 5.53 21.01
C ALA A 85 10.14 5.73 22.13
N GLU A 86 8.88 5.95 21.78
CA GLU A 86 7.80 6.13 22.75
C GLU A 86 7.51 4.85 23.54
N VAL A 87 7.50 3.68 22.88
CA VAL A 87 7.34 2.39 23.57
C VAL A 87 8.47 2.15 24.57
N ILE A 88 9.73 2.46 24.21
CA ILE A 88 10.88 2.36 25.13
C ILE A 88 10.71 3.31 26.32
N SER A 89 10.32 4.58 26.09
CA SER A 89 10.06 5.51 27.19
C SER A 89 8.97 5.00 28.13
N LEU A 90 7.86 4.51 27.59
CA LEU A 90 6.76 3.95 28.37
C LEU A 90 7.16 2.68 29.15
N MET A 91 8.14 1.93 28.67
CA MET A 91 8.69 0.77 29.40
C MET A 91 9.60 1.17 30.55
N LEU A 92 10.41 2.22 30.37
CA LEU A 92 11.40 2.65 31.37
C LEU A 92 10.82 3.61 32.42
N ASN A 93 9.96 4.53 32.00
CA ASN A 93 9.52 5.67 32.80
C ASN A 93 8.02 5.65 33.12
N SER A 94 7.24 4.78 32.47
CA SER A 94 5.76 4.81 32.51
C SER A 94 5.13 6.11 31.98
N THR A 95 5.91 6.94 31.29
CA THR A 95 5.48 8.19 30.62
C THR A 95 6.02 8.20 29.19
N PHE A 96 5.38 9.00 28.33
CA PHE A 96 5.90 9.30 27.00
C PHE A 96 7.24 10.03 27.08
N ALA A 97 7.96 10.12 25.96
CA ALA A 97 9.31 10.66 25.90
C ALA A 97 9.38 12.14 26.32
N ASP A 98 8.28 12.87 26.23
CA ASP A 98 8.12 14.25 26.69
C ASP A 98 7.73 14.35 28.19
N GLY A 99 7.59 13.22 28.89
CA GLY A 99 7.20 13.13 30.28
C GLY A 99 5.68 13.14 30.53
N THR A 100 4.86 13.23 29.47
CA THR A 100 3.39 13.23 29.60
C THR A 100 2.82 11.82 29.76
N THR A 101 1.55 11.73 30.15
CA THR A 101 0.79 10.47 30.26
C THR A 101 -0.13 10.21 29.07
N SER A 102 -0.21 11.16 28.14
CA SER A 102 -0.99 11.10 26.91
C SER A 102 -0.24 11.74 25.76
N ILE A 103 -0.26 11.13 24.58
CA ILE A 103 0.37 11.66 23.37
C ILE A 103 -0.69 11.96 22.31
N ASP A 104 -0.49 13.01 21.51
CA ASP A 104 -1.26 13.22 20.30
C ASP A 104 -0.56 12.52 19.13
N TRP A 105 -1.17 11.45 18.61
CA TRP A 105 -0.59 10.66 17.52
C TRP A 105 -1.33 10.90 16.21
N VAL A 106 -0.59 11.27 15.17
CA VAL A 106 -1.15 11.76 13.91
C VAL A 106 -1.36 10.61 12.92
N ASP A 107 -2.55 10.55 12.31
CA ASP A 107 -2.88 9.58 11.27
C ASP A 107 -2.41 10.01 9.86
N VAL A 108 -2.64 9.18 8.83
CA VAL A 108 -2.25 9.51 7.44
C VAL A 108 -2.96 10.74 6.87
N ASN A 109 -4.11 11.13 7.42
CA ASN A 109 -4.88 12.31 7.04
C ASN A 109 -4.48 13.56 7.84
N ARG A 110 -3.43 13.46 8.67
CA ARG A 110 -2.97 14.52 9.57
C ARG A 110 -3.95 14.89 10.68
N THR A 111 -4.83 13.97 11.08
CA THR A 111 -5.69 14.15 12.24
C THR A 111 -4.97 13.60 13.48
N GLY A 112 -4.85 14.43 14.52
CA GLY A 112 -4.29 14.03 15.80
C GLY A 112 -5.29 13.22 16.62
N HIS A 113 -4.83 12.11 17.17
CA HIS A 113 -5.58 11.24 18.07
C HIS A 113 -4.88 11.23 19.42
N THR A 114 -5.50 11.83 20.44
CA THR A 114 -4.96 11.81 21.81
C THR A 114 -5.13 10.43 22.42
N MET A 115 -4.01 9.79 22.78
CA MET A 115 -3.96 8.43 23.30
C MET A 115 -3.33 8.40 24.69
N THR A 116 -3.92 7.61 25.57
CA THR A 116 -3.25 7.17 26.81
C THR A 116 -2.11 6.19 26.50
N ALA A 117 -1.21 5.97 27.45
CA ALA A 117 -0.16 4.96 27.34
C ALA A 117 -0.68 3.56 26.97
N ALA A 118 -1.83 3.14 27.51
CA ALA A 118 -2.42 1.83 27.22
C ALA A 118 -2.91 1.75 25.77
N GLN A 119 -3.69 2.74 25.34
CA GLN A 119 -4.19 2.85 23.97
C GLN A 119 -3.05 2.89 22.94
N PHE A 120 -2.03 3.69 23.22
CA PHE A 120 -0.86 3.79 22.36
C PHE A 120 -0.13 2.46 22.22
N LYS A 121 0.07 1.71 23.31
CA LYS A 121 0.69 0.38 23.26
C LYS A 121 -0.12 -0.60 22.40
N THR A 122 -1.44 -0.55 22.46
CA THR A 122 -2.32 -1.38 21.62
C THR A 122 -2.15 -1.03 20.13
N VAL A 123 -2.19 0.26 19.78
CA VAL A 123 -1.96 0.73 18.40
C VAL A 123 -0.56 0.37 17.90
N ALA A 124 0.48 0.64 18.70
CA ALA A 124 1.88 0.35 18.37
C ALA A 124 2.11 -1.16 18.15
N THR A 125 1.47 -2.01 18.94
CA THR A 125 1.54 -3.47 18.79
C THR A 125 0.92 -3.92 17.47
N ALA A 126 -0.25 -3.38 17.12
CA ALA A 126 -0.92 -3.67 15.86
C ALA A 126 -0.08 -3.27 14.65
N ILE A 127 0.48 -2.05 14.66
CA ILE A 127 1.36 -1.55 13.60
C ILE A 127 2.63 -2.42 13.49
N GLY A 128 3.28 -2.72 14.62
CA GLY A 128 4.49 -3.54 14.65
C GLY A 128 4.27 -4.96 14.08
N ALA A 129 3.13 -5.58 14.41
CA ALA A 129 2.76 -6.89 13.88
C ALA A 129 2.54 -6.84 12.34
N TYR A 130 1.83 -5.83 11.85
CA TYR A 130 1.58 -5.62 10.42
C TYR A 130 2.87 -5.36 9.64
N VAL A 131 3.71 -4.44 10.10
CA VAL A 131 5.02 -4.14 9.49
C VAL A 131 5.92 -5.37 9.44
N SER A 132 5.97 -6.16 10.51
CA SER A 132 6.73 -7.41 10.55
C SER A 132 6.24 -8.42 9.50
N ALA A 133 4.92 -8.58 9.36
CA ALA A 133 4.31 -9.45 8.36
C ALA A 133 4.60 -8.99 6.92
N LEU A 134 4.55 -7.67 6.65
CA LEU A 134 4.93 -7.11 5.35
C LEU A 134 6.42 -7.32 5.05
N THR A 135 7.29 -7.16 6.05
CA THR A 135 8.74 -7.39 5.91
C THR A 135 9.04 -8.84 5.53
N LYS A 136 8.32 -9.80 6.11
CA LYS A 136 8.41 -11.22 5.70
C LYS A 136 8.01 -11.42 4.24
N CYS A 137 6.98 -10.72 3.74
CA CYS A 137 6.60 -10.78 2.32
C CYS A 137 7.69 -10.19 1.41
N ILE A 138 8.26 -9.05 1.78
CA ILE A 138 9.35 -8.38 1.04
C ILE A 138 10.58 -9.27 0.94
N ASN A 139 10.94 -9.94 2.05
CA ASN A 139 12.09 -10.83 2.12
C ASN A 139 11.84 -12.24 1.55
N GLY A 140 10.66 -12.50 0.97
CA GLY A 140 10.29 -13.81 0.42
C GLY A 140 10.08 -14.92 1.46
N GLN A 141 9.88 -14.55 2.73
CA GLN A 141 9.62 -15.47 3.85
C GLN A 141 8.12 -15.76 4.05
N SER A 142 7.24 -14.94 3.49
CA SER A 142 5.79 -15.15 3.44
C SER A 142 5.30 -15.11 2.00
N THR A 143 4.34 -15.98 1.67
CA THR A 143 3.64 -16.00 0.37
C THR A 143 2.25 -15.36 0.43
N THR A 144 1.85 -14.86 1.61
CA THR A 144 0.53 -14.27 1.86
C THR A 144 0.70 -12.86 2.41
N LEU A 145 0.01 -11.90 1.80
CA LEU A 145 -0.05 -10.52 2.27
C LEU A 145 -0.92 -10.45 3.56
N PRO A 146 -0.49 -9.76 4.63
CA PRO A 146 -1.32 -9.55 5.79
C PRO A 146 -2.54 -8.69 5.46
N ALA A 147 -3.61 -8.81 6.25
CA ALA A 147 -4.77 -7.94 6.14
C ALA A 147 -4.37 -6.47 6.40
N SER A 148 -4.88 -5.55 5.58
CA SER A 148 -4.63 -4.10 5.68
C SER A 148 -5.52 -3.41 6.71
N SER A 149 -6.24 -4.18 7.53
CA SER A 149 -7.13 -3.67 8.58
C SER A 149 -7.10 -4.58 9.81
N VAL A 150 -7.24 -3.98 10.99
CA VAL A 150 -7.34 -4.71 12.26
C VAL A 150 -8.28 -4.01 13.23
N THR A 151 -8.96 -4.79 14.06
CA THR A 151 -9.79 -4.28 15.17
C THR A 151 -9.01 -4.38 16.48
N ILE A 152 -9.01 -3.30 17.27
CA ILE A 152 -8.38 -3.22 18.59
C ILE A 152 -9.40 -2.84 19.67
N SER A 153 -9.10 -3.18 20.93
CA SER A 153 -9.88 -2.81 22.12
C SER A 153 -9.21 -1.73 22.94
#